data_AF-A0A6P6QDD3-F1
#
_entry.id   AF-A0A6P6QDD3-F1
#
_cell.length_a   1.000
_cell.length_b   1.000
_cell.length_c   1.000
_cell.angle_alpha   90.00
_cell.angle_beta   90.00
_cell.angle_gamma   90.00
#
_symmetry.space_group_name_H-M   'P 1'
#
loop_
_entity.id
_entity.type
_entity.pdbx_description
1 polymer ?
#
loop_
_entity_poly.entity_id
_entity_poly.type
_entity_poly.pdbx_seq_one_letter_code
_entity_poly.pdbx_strand_id
1 'polypeptide(L)'
;MEDLRAALLAFAKQAQAQAGQAQAGDALLMELMFRLKRYDILKKVFGTNRQQVEGILKKGAVLSDYRVLMADVSENLGNEELQSLIFLLSSTLPKERLAKATSFLDVVVELEKLDEVSCHKLDLLEQCLRNINRMDLVRRIQYYKNRGQNVPCAIPKVQNSFKFAPVQCQLSAQQVKQTLCFSQEFQNLKVSVPETGTQHLPALMEQYEMNPEQRDLCVIIDCVGFDGEMMNQTFKCLGFKVILHSLLGLKETQKVLEDLTRNRILQGVNRFVCCIISRGTDTHLLATDSSRLGIWLEDLRQLFSPTQCPSLCGKPKLFFIQIYRTTEVPNPPSMDDEYLETDVPGRHCSRRLCANARTIPASADVLWSVCRAEAKLLEGSGHQSVYLRALNSTFLMGCQRKMLLLDIMEEVKRNVFIYNQQNPENEYHLQLYHTLRKKLYL
;
A
#
# COMPACT_ATOMS: atom_id res chain seq x y z
N MET A 1 0.42 15.36 15.29
CA MET A 1 -0.52 15.32 14.14
C MET A 1 -1.41 16.57 14.03
N GLU A 2 -1.76 17.25 15.13
CA GLU A 2 -2.48 18.53 15.05
C GLU A 2 -1.60 19.69 14.54
N ASP A 3 -0.28 19.68 14.83
CA ASP A 3 0.63 20.75 14.40
C ASP A 3 0.92 20.79 12.90
N LEU A 4 0.99 19.65 12.21
CA LEU A 4 1.26 19.64 10.76
C LEU A 4 0.09 20.24 9.95
N ARG A 5 -1.14 19.97 10.42
CA ARG A 5 -2.37 20.50 9.83
C ARG A 5 -2.49 22.00 10.09
N ALA A 6 -2.12 22.46 11.28
CA ALA A 6 -2.12 23.88 11.64
C ALA A 6 -1.02 24.65 10.87
N ALA A 7 0.18 24.09 10.75
CA ALA A 7 1.28 24.67 9.98
C ALA A 7 0.94 24.76 8.49
N LEU A 8 0.43 23.68 7.87
CA LEU A 8 0.02 23.68 6.46
C LEU A 8 -1.14 24.65 6.17
N LEU A 9 -2.08 24.82 7.13
CA LEU A 9 -3.15 25.82 7.03
C LEU A 9 -2.64 27.26 7.25
N ALA A 10 -1.65 27.47 8.11
CA ALA A 10 -0.99 28.76 8.29
C ALA A 10 -0.22 29.16 7.03
N PHE A 11 0.46 28.20 6.37
CA PHE A 11 1.14 28.42 5.09
C PHE A 11 0.16 28.71 3.94
N ALA A 12 -1.00 28.03 3.89
CA ALA A 12 -2.05 28.33 2.92
C ALA A 12 -2.62 29.76 3.08
N LYS A 13 -2.72 30.25 4.32
CA LYS A 13 -3.12 31.65 4.61
C LYS A 13 -2.06 32.68 4.22
N GLN A 14 -0.78 32.34 4.35
CA GLN A 14 0.33 33.26 4.05
C GLN A 14 0.53 33.47 2.53
N ALA A 15 0.24 32.46 1.70
CA ALA A 15 0.25 32.58 0.24
C ALA A 15 -0.85 33.51 -0.32
N GLN A 16 -1.96 33.68 0.40
CA GLN A 16 -3.04 34.60 0.02
C GLN A 16 -2.73 36.07 0.32
N ALA A 17 -1.77 36.36 1.20
CA ALA A 17 -1.47 37.72 1.66
C ALA A 17 -0.47 38.48 0.77
N GLN A 18 0.24 37.81 -0.15
CA GLN A 18 1.27 38.46 -0.98
C GLN A 18 1.10 38.31 -2.50
N ALA A 19 0.01 37.73 -3.00
CA ALA A 19 -0.30 37.80 -4.42
C ALA A 19 -1.81 37.75 -4.63
N GLY A 20 -2.37 38.81 -5.20
CA GLY A 20 -3.68 38.73 -5.81
C GLY A 20 -3.62 37.76 -6.99
N GLN A 21 -3.91 36.47 -6.76
CA GLN A 21 -4.13 35.45 -7.79
C GLN A 21 -4.70 34.19 -7.13
N ALA A 22 -6.04 34.07 -7.10
CA ALA A 22 -6.78 32.91 -6.59
C ALA A 22 -6.34 31.57 -7.24
N GLN A 23 -5.77 31.61 -8.45
CA GLN A 23 -5.34 30.42 -9.21
C GLN A 23 -4.06 29.74 -8.69
N ALA A 24 -3.16 30.46 -8.01
CA ALA A 24 -1.92 29.86 -7.49
C ALA A 24 -2.17 29.04 -6.21
N GLY A 25 -3.09 29.50 -5.34
CA GLY A 25 -3.52 28.78 -4.15
C GLY A 25 -4.24 27.48 -4.49
N ASP A 26 -5.05 27.49 -5.55
CA ASP A 26 -5.75 26.29 -6.02
C ASP A 26 -4.77 25.24 -6.57
N ALA A 27 -3.72 25.65 -7.27
CA ALA A 27 -2.69 24.74 -7.78
C ALA A 27 -1.89 24.07 -6.65
N LEU A 28 -1.54 24.84 -5.61
CA LEU A 28 -0.87 24.32 -4.41
C LEU A 28 -1.78 23.35 -3.65
N LEU A 29 -3.05 23.72 -3.46
CA LEU A 29 -4.01 22.88 -2.76
C LEU A 29 -4.33 21.62 -3.56
N MET A 30 -4.39 21.70 -4.89
CA MET A 30 -4.48 20.53 -5.78
C MET A 30 -3.26 19.62 -5.64
N GLU A 31 -2.05 20.17 -5.60
CA GLU A 31 -0.83 19.36 -5.39
C GLU A 31 -0.82 18.70 -4.01
N LEU A 32 -1.20 19.44 -2.95
CA LEU A 32 -1.31 18.90 -1.60
C LEU A 32 -2.35 17.79 -1.52
N MET A 33 -3.55 17.99 -2.09
CA MET A 33 -4.60 16.97 -2.11
C MET A 33 -4.18 15.75 -2.95
N PHE A 34 -3.40 15.96 -4.01
CA PHE A 34 -2.82 14.88 -4.81
C PHE A 34 -1.77 14.08 -4.03
N ARG A 35 -0.84 14.74 -3.34
CA ARG A 35 0.20 14.11 -2.50
C ARG A 35 -0.41 13.40 -1.28
N LEU A 36 -1.46 13.97 -0.69
CA LEU A 36 -2.25 13.37 0.40
C LEU A 36 -3.27 12.32 -0.09
N LYS A 37 -3.30 12.00 -1.40
CA LYS A 37 -4.21 11.03 -2.04
C LYS A 37 -5.70 11.28 -1.81
N ARG A 38 -6.11 12.53 -1.52
CA ARG A 38 -7.51 12.97 -1.35
C ARG A 38 -8.17 13.32 -2.69
N TYR A 39 -8.27 12.31 -3.56
CA TYR A 39 -8.87 12.47 -4.90
C TYR A 39 -10.38 12.77 -4.86
N ASP A 40 -11.04 12.44 -3.75
CA ASP A 40 -12.41 12.83 -3.46
C ASP A 40 -12.56 14.35 -3.41
N ILE A 41 -11.61 15.04 -2.77
CA ILE A 41 -11.57 16.50 -2.68
C ILE A 41 -11.16 17.09 -4.03
N LEU A 42 -10.20 16.49 -4.74
CA LEU A 42 -9.85 16.90 -6.12
C LEU A 42 -11.06 16.91 -7.05
N LYS A 43 -11.88 15.86 -6.98
CA LYS A 43 -13.08 15.73 -7.81
C LYS A 43 -14.22 16.65 -7.34
N LYS A 44 -14.43 16.78 -6.03
CA LYS A 44 -15.57 17.52 -5.46
C LYS A 44 -15.34 19.03 -5.39
N VAL A 45 -14.12 19.47 -5.07
CA VAL A 45 -13.79 20.87 -4.82
C VAL A 45 -13.13 21.50 -6.04
N PHE A 46 -12.21 20.78 -6.70
CA PHE A 46 -11.47 21.31 -7.85
C PHE A 46 -12.04 20.87 -9.20
N GLY A 47 -13.01 19.95 -9.22
CA GLY A 47 -13.56 19.40 -10.46
C GLY A 47 -12.53 18.67 -11.32
N THR A 48 -11.35 18.35 -10.77
CA THR A 48 -10.23 17.73 -11.49
C THR A 48 -10.09 16.26 -11.15
N ASN A 49 -9.63 15.47 -12.12
CA ASN A 49 -9.33 14.06 -11.93
C ASN A 49 -7.83 13.81 -11.77
N ARG A 50 -7.46 12.63 -11.25
CA ARG A 50 -6.07 12.24 -11.00
C ARG A 50 -5.16 12.46 -12.22
N GLN A 51 -5.61 12.09 -13.42
CA GLN A 51 -4.82 12.17 -14.65
C GLN A 51 -4.60 13.63 -15.09
N GLN A 52 -5.60 14.49 -14.88
CA GLN A 52 -5.51 15.92 -15.14
C GLN A 52 -4.51 16.58 -14.18
N VAL A 53 -4.60 16.31 -12.88
CA VAL A 53 -3.65 16.86 -11.90
C VAL A 53 -2.24 16.32 -12.14
N GLU A 54 -2.08 15.04 -12.46
CA GLU A 54 -0.78 14.46 -12.80
C GLU A 54 -0.18 15.07 -14.07
N GLY A 55 -1.00 15.37 -15.08
CA GLY A 55 -0.58 16.09 -16.28
C GLY A 55 -0.21 17.55 -16.03
N ILE A 56 -0.87 18.20 -15.05
CA ILE A 56 -0.57 19.57 -14.61
C ILE A 56 0.77 19.59 -13.84
N LEU A 57 0.97 18.66 -12.90
CA LEU A 57 2.19 18.58 -12.08
C LEU A 57 3.43 18.14 -12.89
N LYS A 58 3.26 17.35 -13.95
CA LYS A 58 4.35 17.01 -14.88
C LYS A 58 4.90 18.22 -15.66
N LYS A 59 4.12 19.30 -15.77
CA LYS A 59 4.52 20.54 -16.45
C LYS A 59 5.13 21.59 -15.51
N GLY A 60 5.20 21.29 -14.21
CA GLY A 60 5.81 22.13 -13.18
C GLY A 60 5.18 21.82 -11.83
N ALA A 61 5.95 21.22 -10.92
CA ALA A 61 5.52 21.07 -9.54
C ALA A 61 5.40 22.46 -8.89
N VAL A 62 4.29 22.70 -8.19
CA VAL A 62 4.01 23.95 -7.46
C VAL A 62 4.79 23.96 -6.14
N LEU A 63 5.02 22.78 -5.54
CA LEU A 63 5.93 22.60 -4.41
C LEU A 63 7.33 22.25 -4.89
N SER A 64 8.30 23.12 -4.60
CA SER A 64 9.70 22.83 -4.87
C SER A 64 10.21 21.72 -3.95
N ASP A 65 11.14 20.90 -4.46
CA ASP A 65 11.82 19.87 -3.66
C ASP A 65 12.50 20.45 -2.41
N TYR A 66 12.90 21.72 -2.47
CA TYR A 66 13.39 22.48 -1.32
C TYR A 66 12.33 22.63 -0.22
N ARG A 67 11.08 22.96 -0.56
CA ARG A 67 9.99 23.09 0.43
C ARG A 67 9.64 21.76 1.07
N VAL A 68 9.74 20.66 0.31
CA VAL A 68 9.56 19.30 0.84
C VAL A 68 10.66 18.97 1.84
N LEU A 69 11.92 19.31 1.54
CA LEU A 69 13.04 19.13 2.46
C LEU A 69 12.84 19.91 3.77
N MET A 70 12.43 21.18 3.70
CA MET A 70 12.23 22.00 4.91
C MET A 70 11.13 21.42 5.82
N ALA A 71 10.05 20.89 5.23
CA ALA A 71 8.98 20.23 5.98
C ALA A 71 9.45 18.92 6.63
N ASP A 72 10.18 18.08 5.89
CA ASP A 72 10.75 16.84 6.41
C ASP A 72 11.73 17.09 7.57
N VAL A 73 12.59 18.11 7.45
CA VAL A 73 13.48 18.52 8.54
C VAL A 73 12.67 19.03 9.73
N SER A 74 11.60 19.80 9.51
CA SER A 74 10.73 20.29 10.58
C SER A 74 10.04 19.16 11.36
N GLU A 75 9.61 18.09 10.68
CA GLU A 75 8.93 16.95 11.32
C GLU A 75 9.88 16.12 12.18
N ASN A 76 11.16 16.09 11.80
CA ASN A 76 12.18 15.30 12.46
C ASN A 76 13.00 16.13 13.47
N LEU A 77 12.64 17.39 13.72
CA LEU A 77 13.27 18.26 14.70
C LEU A 77 12.35 18.44 15.93
N GLY A 78 12.81 18.01 17.09
CA GLY A 78 12.10 18.18 18.36
C GLY A 78 12.19 19.60 18.91
N ASN A 79 11.36 19.91 19.91
CA ASN A 79 11.31 21.25 20.50
C ASN A 79 12.63 21.67 21.17
N GLU A 80 13.33 20.76 21.84
CA GLU A 80 14.63 21.05 22.50
C GLU A 80 15.73 21.39 21.49
N GLU A 81 15.71 20.69 20.35
CA GLU A 81 16.64 20.89 19.25
C GLU A 81 16.32 22.17 18.49
N LEU A 82 15.03 22.50 18.34
CA LEU A 82 14.58 23.78 17.80
C LEU A 82 15.06 24.95 18.68
N GLN A 83 14.97 24.86 20.01
CA GLN A 83 15.50 25.89 20.90
C GLN A 83 17.02 26.01 20.79
N SER A 84 17.73 24.88 20.69
CA SER A 84 19.18 24.85 20.46
C SER A 84 19.57 25.50 19.13
N LEU A 85 18.77 25.28 18.08
CA LEU A 85 18.96 25.88 16.75
C LEU A 85 18.65 27.38 16.76
N ILE A 86 17.58 27.81 17.44
CA ILE A 86 17.25 29.23 17.67
C ILE A 86 18.38 29.93 18.42
N PHE A 87 18.98 29.27 19.42
CA PHE A 87 20.13 29.79 20.15
C PHE A 87 21.34 29.98 19.24
N LEU A 88 21.69 28.98 18.42
CA LEU A 88 22.78 29.08 17.45
C LEU A 88 22.57 30.19 16.41
N LEU A 89 21.31 30.44 16.03
CA LEU A 89 20.95 31.49 15.09
C LEU A 89 20.80 32.88 15.73
N SER A 90 20.91 33.01 17.06
CA SER A 90 20.80 34.28 17.76
C SER A 90 21.92 35.27 17.43
N SER A 91 23.04 34.79 16.88
CA SER A 91 24.13 35.62 16.32
C SER A 91 23.83 36.13 14.91
N THR A 92 22.90 35.50 14.20
CA THR A 92 22.59 35.75 12.78
C THR A 92 21.23 36.45 12.60
N LEU A 93 20.29 36.26 13.54
CA LEU A 93 18.95 36.81 13.52
C LEU A 93 18.66 37.73 14.72
N PRO A 94 17.93 38.85 14.54
CA PRO A 94 17.50 39.71 15.65
C PRO A 94 16.60 38.94 16.64
N LYS A 95 16.85 39.09 17.95
CA LYS A 95 16.13 38.39 19.03
C LYS A 95 14.61 38.56 18.98
N GLU A 96 14.13 39.70 18.48
CA GLU A 96 12.71 40.03 18.33
C GLU A 96 11.98 39.18 17.27
N ARG A 97 12.71 38.72 16.25
CA ARG A 97 12.17 37.90 15.15
C ARG A 97 12.18 36.41 15.51
N LEU A 98 13.24 35.96 16.18
CA LEU A 98 13.34 34.60 16.72
C LEU A 98 12.32 34.32 17.84
N ALA A 99 11.98 35.32 18.66
CA ALA A 99 10.98 35.17 19.71
C ALA A 99 9.56 34.85 19.19
N LYS A 100 9.29 35.09 17.90
CA LYS A 100 8.01 34.78 17.24
C LYS A 100 8.02 33.42 16.53
N ALA A 101 9.18 32.78 16.38
CA ALA A 101 9.30 31.51 15.69
C ALA A 101 8.95 30.37 16.65
N THR A 102 7.79 29.74 16.42
CA THR A 102 7.31 28.60 17.22
C THR A 102 7.64 27.25 16.61
N SER A 103 7.98 27.23 15.31
CA SER A 103 8.34 26.04 14.56
C SER A 103 9.62 26.25 13.76
N PHE A 104 10.26 25.14 13.37
CA PHE A 104 11.43 25.19 12.48
C PHE A 104 11.12 25.90 11.15
N LEU A 105 9.91 25.72 10.61
CA LEU A 105 9.50 26.38 9.38
C LEU A 105 9.41 27.90 9.53
N ASP A 106 9.02 28.40 10.71
CA ASP A 106 9.04 29.84 10.99
C ASP A 106 10.48 30.36 10.96
N VAL A 107 11.43 29.62 11.55
CA VAL A 107 12.86 29.97 11.51
C VAL A 107 13.36 30.02 10.07
N VAL A 108 13.02 29.03 9.23
CA VAL A 108 13.39 29.02 7.81
C VAL A 108 12.81 30.22 7.06
N VAL A 109 11.56 30.59 7.33
CA VAL A 109 10.93 31.79 6.72
C VAL A 109 11.69 33.08 7.11
N GLU A 110 12.13 33.19 8.36
CA GLU A 110 12.88 34.37 8.80
C GLU A 110 14.28 34.41 8.17
N LEU A 111 14.93 33.25 7.99
CA LEU A 111 16.21 33.13 7.28
C LEU A 111 16.08 33.40 5.77
N GLU A 112 14.99 32.98 5.13
CA GLU A 112 14.71 33.26 3.72
C GLU A 112 14.52 34.76 3.47
N LYS A 113 13.84 35.47 4.38
CA LYS A 113 13.66 36.93 4.29
C LYS A 113 14.98 37.70 4.39
N LEU A 114 16.02 37.09 4.96
CA LEU A 114 17.37 37.65 5.03
C LEU A 114 18.31 37.08 3.96
N ASP A 115 17.78 36.26 3.04
CA ASP A 115 18.56 35.57 2.00
C ASP A 115 19.71 34.71 2.57
N GLU A 116 19.56 34.22 3.80
CA GLU A 116 20.53 33.35 4.45
C GLU A 116 20.32 31.87 4.12
N VAL A 117 19.09 31.50 3.76
CA VAL A 117 18.73 30.14 3.33
C VAL A 117 17.86 30.23 2.08
N SER A 118 18.12 29.37 1.09
CA SER A 118 17.33 29.21 -0.13
C SER A 118 17.50 27.80 -0.72
N CYS A 119 16.81 27.50 -1.82
CA CYS A 119 16.99 26.22 -2.53
C CYS A 119 18.41 25.99 -3.06
N HIS A 120 19.24 27.02 -3.15
CA HIS A 120 20.64 26.89 -3.56
C HIS A 120 21.63 27.17 -2.41
N LYS A 121 21.16 27.77 -1.31
CA LYS A 121 21.97 28.18 -0.16
C LYS A 121 21.46 27.45 1.10
N LEU A 122 22.11 26.35 1.47
CA LEU A 122 21.73 25.52 2.62
C LEU A 122 22.87 25.31 3.62
N ASP A 123 24.03 25.95 3.40
CA ASP A 123 25.25 25.75 4.22
C ASP A 123 25.07 26.21 5.67
N LEU A 124 24.42 27.35 5.88
CA LEU A 124 24.11 27.85 7.23
C LEU A 124 23.26 26.85 8.01
N LEU A 125 22.23 26.30 7.37
CA LEU A 125 21.32 25.34 7.98
C LEU A 125 22.02 24.02 8.27
N GLU A 126 22.83 23.54 7.33
CA GLU A 126 23.65 22.35 7.53
C GLU A 126 24.62 22.51 8.71
N GLN A 127 25.28 23.67 8.82
CA GLN A 127 26.18 23.97 9.92
C GLN A 127 25.46 24.02 11.27
N CYS A 128 24.27 24.63 11.33
CA CYS A 128 23.45 24.65 12.54
C CYS A 128 23.06 23.22 12.96
N LEU A 129 22.64 22.38 12.01
CA LEU A 129 22.27 20.98 12.28
C LEU A 129 23.46 20.12 12.70
N ARG A 130 24.66 20.38 12.17
CA ARG A 130 25.91 19.74 12.64
C ARG A 130 26.22 20.13 14.09
N ASN A 131 26.04 21.40 14.46
CA ASN A 131 26.34 21.91 15.80
C ASN A 131 25.40 21.34 16.88
N ILE A 132 24.16 21.01 16.53
CA ILE A 132 23.23 20.28 17.43
C ILE A 132 23.38 18.75 17.34
N ASN A 133 24.43 18.26 16.66
CA ASN A 133 24.73 16.84 16.43
C ASN A 133 23.64 16.04 15.70
N ARG A 134 22.77 16.68 14.92
CA ARG A 134 21.74 16.03 14.10
C ARG A 134 22.26 15.63 12.73
N MET A 135 23.20 14.68 12.74
CA MET A 135 23.90 14.17 11.56
C MET A 135 23.01 13.40 10.57
N ASP A 136 21.85 12.92 11.02
CA ASP A 136 20.81 12.38 10.16
C ASP A 136 20.18 13.47 9.27
N LEU A 137 19.84 14.64 9.83
CA LEU A 137 19.27 15.76 9.09
C LEU A 137 20.31 16.43 8.18
N VAL A 138 21.56 16.50 8.62
CA VAL A 138 22.71 16.95 7.79
C VAL A 138 22.83 16.10 6.53
N ARG A 139 22.72 14.77 6.65
CA ARG A 139 22.75 13.85 5.51
C ARG A 139 21.57 14.09 4.55
N ARG A 140 20.39 14.45 5.05
CA ARG A 140 19.21 14.79 4.21
C ARG A 140 19.44 16.08 3.42
N ILE A 141 20.03 17.11 4.03
CA ILE A 141 20.43 18.35 3.33
C ILE A 141 21.50 18.07 2.28
N GLN A 142 22.51 17.27 2.60
CA GLN A 142 23.58 16.89 1.65
C GLN A 142 23.02 16.07 0.48
N TYR A 143 22.11 15.14 0.75
CA TYR A 143 21.42 14.38 -0.29
C TYR A 143 20.68 15.30 -1.26
N TYR A 144 20.00 16.34 -0.75
CA TYR A 144 19.36 17.35 -1.57
C TYR A 144 20.38 18.14 -2.42
N LYS A 145 21.50 18.59 -1.83
CA LYS A 145 22.59 19.28 -2.56
C LYS A 145 23.17 18.41 -3.68
N ASN A 146 23.37 17.11 -3.42
CA ASN A 146 24.02 16.17 -4.33
C ASN A 146 23.12 15.68 -5.47
N ARG A 147 21.79 15.87 -5.37
CA ARG A 147 20.83 15.45 -6.41
C ARG A 147 20.84 16.31 -7.68
N GLY A 148 21.58 17.42 -7.68
CA GLY A 148 21.85 18.26 -8.86
C GLY A 148 21.02 19.54 -8.91
N GLN A 149 21.70 20.69 -9.03
CA GLN A 149 21.15 22.04 -9.23
C GLN A 149 20.56 22.27 -10.64
N ASN A 150 20.01 21.25 -11.31
CA ASN A 150 19.53 21.32 -12.70
C ASN A 150 17.99 21.36 -12.84
N VAL A 151 17.27 21.82 -11.82
CA VAL A 151 15.84 22.14 -11.93
C VAL A 151 15.68 23.63 -11.64
N PRO A 152 15.08 24.44 -12.53
CA PRO A 152 14.86 25.85 -12.27
C PRO A 152 14.00 26.00 -11.02
N CYS A 153 14.56 26.62 -9.98
CA CYS A 153 13.84 27.04 -8.78
C CYS A 153 13.04 28.33 -9.08
N ALA A 154 12.35 28.35 -10.22
CA ALA A 154 11.53 29.47 -10.66
C ALA A 154 10.08 29.24 -10.22
N ILE A 155 9.52 30.22 -9.51
CA ILE A 155 8.07 30.37 -9.38
C ILE A 155 7.50 30.36 -10.81
N PRO A 156 6.58 29.46 -11.18
CA PRO A 156 5.97 29.51 -12.50
C PRO A 156 5.20 30.83 -12.60
N LYS A 157 5.73 31.78 -13.38
CA LYS A 157 4.93 32.92 -13.85
C LYS A 157 3.84 32.31 -14.73
N VAL A 158 2.62 32.26 -14.22
CA VAL A 158 1.43 31.85 -14.97
C VAL A 158 1.30 32.78 -16.18
N GLN A 159 1.71 32.31 -17.36
CA GLN A 159 1.37 32.97 -18.60
C GLN A 159 -0.13 32.74 -18.85
N ASN A 160 -0.88 33.82 -18.64
CA ASN A 160 -2.28 33.95 -19.00
C ASN A 160 -2.50 33.62 -20.48
N SER A 161 -3.07 32.44 -20.77
CA SER A 161 -4.15 32.27 -21.75
C SER A 161 -4.45 30.79 -21.97
N PHE A 162 -5.48 30.26 -21.29
CA PHE A 162 -6.19 29.08 -21.77
C PHE A 162 -7.64 29.50 -22.02
N LYS A 163 -7.91 29.96 -23.24
CA LYS A 163 -9.28 30.10 -23.74
C LYS A 163 -9.74 28.71 -24.19
N PHE A 164 -10.87 28.25 -23.66
CA PHE A 164 -11.58 27.08 -24.15
C PHE A 164 -12.42 27.47 -25.38
N ALA A 165 -12.27 26.73 -26.47
CA ALA A 165 -13.28 26.64 -27.53
C ALA A 165 -13.95 25.27 -27.44
N PRO A 166 -15.28 25.17 -27.53
CA PRO A 166 -15.97 23.89 -27.57
C PRO A 166 -15.89 23.34 -28.99
N VAL A 167 -15.51 22.06 -29.14
CA VAL A 167 -15.71 21.33 -30.39
C VAL A 167 -16.71 20.21 -30.11
N GLN A 168 -17.89 20.37 -30.70
CA GLN A 168 -18.89 19.33 -30.90
C GLN A 168 -18.60 18.58 -32.21
N CYS A 169 -19.18 17.37 -32.30
CA CYS A 169 -19.43 16.55 -33.49
C CYS A 169 -18.24 15.72 -34.01
N GLN A 170 -18.38 14.50 -34.52
CA GLN A 170 -19.53 13.63 -34.81
C GLN A 170 -18.96 12.23 -35.09
N LEU A 171 -19.75 11.17 -34.82
CA LEU A 171 -19.42 9.82 -35.28
C LEU A 171 -19.51 9.75 -36.80
N SER A 172 -18.47 9.20 -37.44
CA SER A 172 -18.58 8.64 -38.79
C SER A 172 -18.08 7.20 -38.78
N ALA A 173 -19.01 6.28 -39.03
CA ALA A 173 -18.73 4.89 -39.37
C ALA A 173 -18.10 4.81 -40.76
N GLN A 174 -17.09 3.94 -40.94
CA GLN A 174 -16.86 3.26 -42.21
C GLN A 174 -16.06 1.97 -42.03
N GLN A 175 -16.48 0.98 -42.82
CA GLN A 175 -16.19 -0.44 -42.80
C GLN A 175 -14.83 -0.77 -43.42
N VAL A 176 -14.18 -1.84 -42.97
CA VAL A 176 -13.27 -2.63 -43.81
C VAL A 176 -13.58 -4.12 -43.62
N LYS A 177 -13.76 -4.81 -44.75
CA LYS A 177 -14.21 -6.19 -44.93
C LYS A 177 -13.15 -7.23 -44.56
N GLN A 178 -13.68 -8.41 -44.20
CA GLN A 178 -13.02 -9.71 -44.03
C GLN A 178 -12.16 -10.16 -45.21
N THR A 179 -11.13 -10.96 -44.88
CA THR A 179 -10.82 -12.19 -45.61
C THR A 179 -10.46 -13.32 -44.62
N LEU A 180 -11.11 -14.46 -44.84
CA LEU A 180 -10.96 -15.83 -44.31
C LEU A 180 -9.50 -16.37 -44.39
N CYS A 181 -9.03 -17.47 -43.80
CA CYS A 181 -9.44 -18.53 -42.86
C CYS A 181 -8.23 -19.50 -42.88
N PHE A 182 -7.84 -20.12 -41.76
CA PHE A 182 -7.25 -21.47 -41.80
C PHE A 182 -7.45 -22.15 -40.44
N SER A 183 -8.41 -23.07 -40.43
CA SER A 183 -8.56 -24.15 -39.47
C SER A 183 -7.44 -25.17 -39.68
N GLN A 184 -6.78 -25.61 -38.61
CA GLN A 184 -6.11 -26.90 -38.62
C GLN A 184 -6.21 -27.59 -37.26
N GLU A 185 -6.90 -28.72 -37.33
CA GLU A 185 -7.09 -29.76 -36.34
C GLU A 185 -5.73 -30.27 -35.84
N PHE A 186 -5.62 -30.53 -34.53
CA PHE A 186 -4.58 -31.43 -34.03
C PHE A 186 -5.21 -32.75 -33.62
N GLN A 187 -4.79 -33.77 -34.37
CA GLN A 187 -5.28 -35.13 -34.38
C GLN A 187 -4.97 -35.88 -33.09
N ASN A 188 -5.90 -36.77 -32.75
CA ASN A 188 -5.78 -37.83 -31.76
C ASN A 188 -4.58 -38.75 -32.09
N LEU A 189 -3.65 -38.87 -31.14
CA LEU A 189 -2.71 -39.99 -31.09
C LEU A 189 -3.19 -41.01 -30.05
N LYS A 190 -3.86 -42.05 -30.55
CA LYS A 190 -4.06 -43.32 -29.86
C LYS A 190 -2.70 -44.01 -29.73
N VAL A 191 -2.25 -44.26 -28.50
CA VAL A 191 -1.29 -45.31 -28.21
C VAL A 191 -1.98 -46.31 -27.29
N SER A 192 -2.16 -47.52 -27.82
CA SER A 192 -2.73 -48.67 -27.15
C SER A 192 -1.65 -49.47 -26.43
N VAL A 193 -1.85 -49.75 -25.15
CA VAL A 193 -1.33 -50.96 -24.47
C VAL A 193 -2.39 -51.43 -23.47
N PRO A 194 -2.82 -52.71 -23.48
CA PRO A 194 -3.86 -53.21 -22.59
C PRO A 194 -3.25 -53.81 -21.30
N GLU A 195 -4.00 -53.67 -20.21
CA GLU A 195 -4.40 -54.73 -19.26
C GLU A 195 -4.41 -54.30 -17.77
N THR A 196 -5.62 -54.44 -17.21
CA THR A 196 -6.00 -54.75 -15.81
C THR A 196 -5.53 -53.87 -14.65
N GLY A 197 -6.49 -53.15 -14.06
CA GLY A 197 -6.39 -52.62 -12.69
C GLY A 197 -7.27 -51.40 -12.45
N THR A 198 -8.54 -51.63 -12.13
CA THR A 198 -9.45 -50.70 -11.43
C THR A 198 -9.50 -49.25 -11.95
N GLN A 199 -10.49 -48.95 -12.79
CA GLN A 199 -10.81 -47.58 -13.21
C GLN A 199 -11.23 -46.72 -12.01
N HIS A 200 -10.29 -46.08 -11.33
CA HIS A 200 -10.56 -44.79 -10.72
C HIS A 200 -10.64 -43.77 -11.86
N LEU A 201 -11.86 -43.50 -12.33
CA LEU A 201 -12.14 -42.31 -13.13
C LEU A 201 -11.57 -41.11 -12.33
N PRO A 202 -10.62 -40.32 -12.84
CA PRO A 202 -10.22 -39.10 -12.16
C PRO A 202 -11.48 -38.27 -12.01
N ALA A 203 -11.92 -38.05 -10.77
CA ALA A 203 -13.06 -37.18 -10.52
C ALA A 203 -12.80 -35.88 -11.28
N LEU A 204 -13.65 -35.57 -12.26
CA LEU A 204 -13.55 -34.37 -13.07
C LEU A 204 -13.67 -33.19 -12.10
N MET A 205 -12.53 -32.67 -11.60
CA MET A 205 -12.56 -31.57 -10.62
C MET A 205 -13.28 -30.40 -11.26
N GLU A 206 -14.47 -30.09 -10.73
CA GLU A 206 -15.29 -28.98 -11.15
C GLU A 206 -14.49 -27.67 -11.04
N GLN A 207 -14.77 -26.71 -11.92
CA GLN A 207 -14.21 -25.36 -11.87
C GLN A 207 -15.11 -24.47 -11.01
N TYR A 208 -14.55 -23.47 -10.32
CA TYR A 208 -15.36 -22.43 -9.70
C TYR A 208 -16.10 -21.64 -10.79
N GLU A 209 -17.43 -21.68 -10.73
CA GLU A 209 -18.30 -20.88 -11.57
C GLU A 209 -18.29 -19.43 -11.10
N MET A 210 -18.05 -18.50 -12.04
CA MET A 210 -18.03 -17.07 -11.76
C MET A 210 -19.26 -16.43 -12.38
N ASN A 211 -20.01 -15.66 -11.60
CA ASN A 211 -21.13 -14.89 -12.12
C ASN A 211 -20.58 -13.66 -12.87
N PRO A 212 -20.86 -13.49 -14.18
CA PRO A 212 -20.33 -12.37 -14.97
C PRO A 212 -20.80 -10.98 -14.49
N GLU A 213 -21.91 -10.92 -13.74
CA GLU A 213 -22.44 -9.67 -13.17
C GLU A 213 -21.74 -9.28 -11.85
N GLN A 214 -21.09 -10.24 -11.19
CA GLN A 214 -20.37 -10.03 -9.95
C GLN A 214 -18.93 -9.60 -10.19
N ARG A 215 -18.39 -8.81 -9.26
CA ARG A 215 -17.01 -8.31 -9.35
C ARG A 215 -16.10 -9.12 -8.47
N ASP A 216 -14.82 -9.20 -8.80
CA ASP A 216 -13.83 -9.67 -7.83
C ASP A 216 -13.34 -8.51 -6.96
N LEU A 217 -13.02 -8.80 -5.70
CA LEU A 217 -12.53 -7.81 -4.74
C LEU A 217 -11.18 -8.22 -4.19
N CYS A 218 -10.23 -7.29 -4.26
CA CYS A 218 -8.93 -7.40 -3.60
C CYS A 218 -8.78 -6.28 -2.58
N VAL A 219 -8.45 -6.63 -1.34
CA VAL A 219 -8.11 -5.67 -0.29
C VAL A 219 -6.62 -5.82 0.03
N ILE A 220 -5.87 -4.72 -0.07
CA ILE A 220 -4.44 -4.68 0.21
C ILE A 220 -4.22 -3.80 1.43
N ILE A 221 -3.58 -4.35 2.45
CA ILE A 221 -3.18 -3.65 3.67
C ILE A 221 -1.67 -3.66 3.72
N ASP A 222 -1.05 -2.55 3.31
CA ASP A 222 0.40 -2.37 3.31
C ASP A 222 0.83 -1.49 4.48
N CYS A 223 1.17 -2.12 5.61
CA CYS A 223 1.64 -1.43 6.81
C CYS A 223 3.11 -1.03 6.74
N VAL A 224 3.83 -1.45 5.70
CA VAL A 224 5.26 -1.15 5.53
C VAL A 224 5.46 0.01 4.56
N GLY A 225 4.68 0.04 3.47
CA GLY A 225 4.61 1.15 2.51
C GLY A 225 5.46 0.98 1.25
N PHE A 226 6.00 -0.22 0.97
CA PHE A 226 6.88 -0.45 -0.18
C PHE A 226 6.18 -1.09 -1.39
N ASP A 227 5.53 -2.25 -1.19
CA ASP A 227 5.06 -3.10 -2.29
C ASP A 227 3.54 -3.02 -2.56
N GLY A 228 2.78 -2.26 -1.75
CA GLY A 228 1.32 -2.20 -1.87
C GLY A 228 0.82 -1.65 -3.21
N GLU A 229 1.50 -0.67 -3.79
CA GLU A 229 1.11 -0.08 -5.09
C GLU A 229 1.41 -1.04 -6.25
N MET A 230 2.47 -1.84 -6.18
CA MET A 230 2.75 -2.89 -7.16
C MET A 230 1.60 -3.90 -7.16
N MET A 231 1.24 -4.43 -5.99
CA MET A 231 0.14 -5.39 -5.87
C MET A 231 -1.21 -4.79 -6.30
N ASN A 232 -1.43 -3.50 -6.05
CA ASN A 232 -2.61 -2.77 -6.54
C ASN A 232 -2.70 -2.80 -8.07
N GLN A 233 -1.58 -2.57 -8.76
CA GLN A 233 -1.52 -2.65 -10.22
C GLN A 233 -1.73 -4.09 -10.70
N THR A 234 -1.07 -5.07 -10.08
CA THR A 234 -1.22 -6.50 -10.41
C THR A 234 -2.69 -6.92 -10.39
N PHE A 235 -3.39 -6.70 -9.28
CA PHE A 235 -4.78 -7.16 -9.16
C PHE A 235 -5.76 -6.36 -10.02
N LYS A 236 -5.48 -5.09 -10.31
CA LYS A 236 -6.25 -4.34 -11.32
C LYS A 236 -6.10 -4.93 -12.72
N CYS A 237 -4.88 -5.33 -13.11
CA CYS A 237 -4.64 -6.01 -14.38
C CYS A 237 -5.34 -7.37 -14.46
N LEU A 238 -5.52 -8.05 -13.32
CA LEU A 238 -6.31 -9.28 -13.21
C LEU A 238 -7.83 -9.05 -13.14
N GLY A 239 -8.30 -7.79 -13.26
CA GLY A 239 -9.73 -7.46 -13.29
C GLY A 239 -10.39 -7.29 -11.92
N PHE A 240 -9.63 -7.30 -10.82
CA PHE A 240 -10.18 -7.09 -9.48
C PHE A 240 -10.47 -5.62 -9.23
N LYS A 241 -11.55 -5.34 -8.49
CA LYS A 241 -11.71 -4.07 -7.78
C LYS A 241 -10.75 -4.08 -6.59
N VAL A 242 -9.82 -3.14 -6.55
CA VAL A 242 -8.81 -3.07 -5.49
C VAL A 242 -9.12 -1.94 -4.50
N ILE A 243 -9.05 -2.26 -3.21
CA ILE A 243 -9.03 -1.29 -2.10
C ILE A 243 -7.65 -1.38 -1.45
N LEU A 244 -6.87 -0.29 -1.50
CA LEU A 244 -5.53 -0.22 -0.93
C LEU A 244 -5.55 0.66 0.32
N HIS A 245 -5.06 0.10 1.42
CA HIS A 245 -4.76 0.78 2.67
C HIS A 245 -3.25 0.79 2.88
N SER A 246 -2.68 1.94 3.19
CA SER A 246 -1.24 2.10 3.39
C SER A 246 -0.96 2.68 4.76
N LEU A 247 0.11 2.20 5.41
CA LEU A 247 0.64 2.69 6.68
C LEU A 247 -0.42 2.76 7.80
N LEU A 248 -1.24 1.71 7.91
CA LEU A 248 -2.22 1.61 9.00
C LEU A 248 -1.57 1.11 10.29
N GLY A 249 -2.01 1.69 11.42
CA GLY A 249 -1.74 1.18 12.76
C GLY A 249 -2.46 -0.13 13.05
N LEU A 250 -2.16 -0.74 14.20
CA LEU A 250 -2.73 -2.04 14.59
C LEU A 250 -4.25 -1.97 14.73
N LYS A 251 -4.74 -0.99 15.51
CA LYS A 251 -6.18 -0.79 15.76
C LYS A 251 -6.95 -0.49 14.46
N GLU A 252 -6.33 0.27 13.57
CA GLU A 252 -6.93 0.63 12.27
C GLU A 252 -6.99 -0.57 11.34
N THR A 253 -5.91 -1.37 11.30
CA THR A 253 -5.86 -2.63 10.55
C THR A 253 -6.93 -3.60 11.03
N GLN A 254 -7.04 -3.79 12.35
CA GLN A 254 -8.07 -4.64 12.95
C GLN A 254 -9.47 -4.14 12.57
N LYS A 255 -9.73 -2.84 12.71
CA LYS A 255 -11.01 -2.25 12.35
C LYS A 255 -11.35 -2.44 10.88
N VAL A 256 -10.39 -2.26 9.97
CA VAL A 256 -10.59 -2.48 8.52
C VAL A 256 -10.98 -3.93 8.24
N LEU A 257 -10.29 -4.90 8.86
CA LEU A 257 -10.59 -6.33 8.69
C LEU A 257 -11.99 -6.68 9.21
N GLU A 258 -12.34 -6.19 10.40
CA GLU A 258 -13.64 -6.43 11.00
C GLU A 258 -14.79 -5.73 10.24
N ASP A 259 -14.59 -4.49 9.78
CA ASP A 259 -15.60 -3.77 9.00
C ASP A 259 -15.79 -4.42 7.64
N LEU A 260 -14.73 -4.99 7.05
CA LEU A 260 -14.78 -5.68 5.78
C LEU A 260 -15.65 -6.95 5.85
N THR A 261 -15.50 -7.79 6.88
CA THR A 261 -16.28 -9.03 7.03
C THR A 261 -17.77 -8.75 7.24
N ARG A 262 -18.11 -7.60 7.85
CA ARG A 262 -19.49 -7.12 8.03
C ARG A 262 -20.04 -6.39 6.80
N ASN A 263 -19.21 -6.05 5.83
CA ASN A 263 -19.61 -5.24 4.69
C ASN A 263 -20.39 -6.05 3.65
N ARG A 264 -21.53 -5.52 3.22
CA ARG A 264 -22.38 -6.12 2.17
C ARG A 264 -21.68 -6.22 0.81
N ILE A 265 -20.59 -5.48 0.59
CA ILE A 265 -19.81 -5.56 -0.65
C ILE A 265 -19.37 -7.01 -0.95
N LEU A 266 -19.06 -7.82 0.07
CA LEU A 266 -18.62 -9.21 -0.08
C LEU A 266 -19.73 -10.16 -0.56
N GLN A 267 -21.01 -9.79 -0.41
CA GLN A 267 -22.11 -10.62 -0.89
C GLN A 267 -22.12 -10.69 -2.42
N GLY A 268 -21.73 -9.60 -3.09
CA GLY A 268 -21.73 -9.46 -4.54
C GLY A 268 -20.41 -9.81 -5.22
N VAL A 269 -19.45 -10.46 -4.53
CA VAL A 269 -18.17 -10.85 -5.14
C VAL A 269 -18.13 -12.30 -5.57
N ASN A 270 -17.38 -12.61 -6.64
CA ASN A 270 -17.08 -13.98 -7.05
C ASN A 270 -15.88 -14.53 -6.25
N ARG A 271 -14.76 -13.81 -6.31
CA ARG A 271 -13.51 -14.14 -5.61
C ARG A 271 -13.14 -13.00 -4.67
N PHE A 272 -12.59 -13.38 -3.52
CA PHE A 272 -12.02 -12.46 -2.55
C PHE A 272 -10.52 -12.69 -2.41
N VAL A 273 -9.76 -11.60 -2.49
CA VAL A 273 -8.32 -11.58 -2.23
C VAL A 273 -8.02 -10.61 -1.09
N CYS A 274 -7.16 -11.01 -0.17
CA CYS A 274 -6.60 -10.13 0.84
C CYS A 274 -5.07 -10.23 0.85
N CYS A 275 -4.41 -9.10 0.60
CA CYS A 275 -2.97 -8.99 0.72
C CYS A 275 -2.63 -8.21 1.99
N ILE A 276 -1.75 -8.74 2.83
CA ILE A 276 -1.29 -8.05 4.04
C ILE A 276 0.24 -8.00 4.02
N ILE A 277 0.81 -6.81 4.13
CA ILE A 277 2.25 -6.57 4.17
C ILE A 277 2.52 -5.86 5.49
N SER A 278 3.23 -6.52 6.41
CA SER A 278 3.36 -6.03 7.78
C SER A 278 4.69 -6.43 8.41
N ARG A 279 5.17 -5.63 9.38
CA ARG A 279 6.08 -6.15 10.39
C ARG A 279 5.33 -7.10 11.32
N GLY A 280 6.02 -8.05 11.93
CA GLY A 280 5.37 -9.03 12.79
C GLY A 280 6.31 -10.06 13.41
N THR A 281 5.70 -11.04 14.07
CA THR A 281 6.37 -12.25 14.56
C THR A 281 5.91 -13.45 13.73
N ASP A 282 6.32 -14.66 14.10
CA ASP A 282 5.85 -15.86 13.40
C ASP A 282 4.32 -16.06 13.49
N THR A 283 3.69 -15.51 14.53
CA THR A 283 2.29 -15.73 14.86
C THR A 283 1.43 -14.47 14.82
N HIS A 284 2.02 -13.27 14.87
CA HIS A 284 1.28 -12.01 14.99
C HIS A 284 1.68 -10.98 13.91
N LEU A 285 0.69 -10.19 13.49
CA LEU A 285 0.87 -8.99 12.67
C LEU A 285 0.92 -7.76 13.59
N LEU A 286 1.97 -6.94 13.46
CA LEU A 286 2.15 -5.75 14.31
C LEU A 286 1.75 -4.43 13.61
N ALA A 287 1.47 -4.47 12.32
CA ALA A 287 1.17 -3.30 11.50
C ALA A 287 2.31 -2.25 11.58
N THR A 288 2.01 -0.96 11.70
CA THR A 288 3.01 0.09 11.95
C THR A 288 3.46 0.19 13.41
N ASP A 289 2.79 -0.50 14.33
CA ASP A 289 2.97 -0.30 15.76
C ASP A 289 4.12 -1.19 16.29
N SER A 290 4.91 -0.67 17.22
CA SER A 290 5.95 -1.42 17.96
C SER A 290 5.42 -2.03 19.27
N SER A 291 4.09 -2.18 19.38
CA SER A 291 3.46 -2.67 20.62
C SER A 291 3.57 -4.19 20.74
N ARG A 292 3.60 -4.72 21.96
CA ARG A 292 3.60 -6.18 22.23
C ARG A 292 2.31 -6.91 21.86
N LEU A 293 1.26 -6.16 21.52
CA LEU A 293 -0.01 -6.70 21.06
C LEU A 293 0.00 -6.68 19.53
N GLY A 294 -0.36 -7.81 18.91
CA GLY A 294 -0.50 -7.94 17.46
C GLY A 294 -1.79 -8.67 17.12
N ILE A 295 -2.19 -8.62 15.85
CA ILE A 295 -3.31 -9.43 15.36
C ILE A 295 -2.79 -10.86 15.19
N TRP A 296 -3.32 -11.80 15.96
CA TRP A 296 -2.96 -13.20 15.84
C TRP A 296 -3.42 -13.75 14.48
N LEU A 297 -2.55 -14.49 13.78
CA LEU A 297 -2.88 -15.03 12.46
C LEU A 297 -4.07 -15.99 12.50
N GLU A 298 -4.31 -16.64 13.64
CA GLU A 298 -5.48 -17.50 13.80
C GLU A 298 -6.78 -16.68 13.95
N ASP A 299 -6.77 -15.57 14.68
CA ASP A 299 -7.92 -14.66 14.73
C ASP A 299 -8.26 -14.10 13.34
N LEU A 300 -7.23 -13.76 12.55
CA LEU A 300 -7.41 -13.37 11.15
C LEU A 300 -8.09 -14.48 10.33
N ARG A 301 -7.73 -15.74 10.52
CA ARG A 301 -8.40 -16.87 9.86
C ARG A 301 -9.85 -17.01 10.30
N GLN A 302 -10.11 -16.86 11.59
CA GLN A 302 -11.46 -16.96 12.16
C GLN A 302 -12.39 -15.86 11.64
N LEU A 303 -11.89 -14.64 11.43
CA LEU A 303 -12.66 -13.52 10.85
C LEU A 303 -13.29 -13.88 9.49
N PHE A 304 -12.62 -14.69 8.68
CA PHE A 304 -13.09 -15.09 7.34
C PHE A 304 -13.68 -16.51 7.29
N SER A 305 -13.95 -17.11 8.46
CA SER A 305 -14.70 -18.36 8.54
C SER A 305 -16.14 -18.19 8.04
N PRO A 306 -16.84 -19.25 7.61
CA PRO A 306 -18.24 -19.19 7.19
C PRO A 306 -19.20 -18.71 8.29
N THR A 307 -18.81 -18.82 9.56
CA THR A 307 -19.62 -18.35 10.69
C THR A 307 -19.48 -16.84 10.87
N GLN A 308 -18.27 -16.29 10.73
CA GLN A 308 -18.01 -14.84 10.90
C GLN A 308 -18.18 -14.03 9.62
N CYS A 309 -17.93 -14.64 8.46
CA CYS A 309 -18.06 -14.03 7.13
C CYS A 309 -18.89 -14.91 6.18
N PRO A 310 -20.20 -15.08 6.44
CA PRO A 310 -21.07 -15.93 5.62
C PRO A 310 -21.17 -15.46 4.16
N SER A 311 -20.92 -14.17 3.89
CA SER A 311 -20.90 -13.58 2.54
C SER A 311 -19.90 -14.23 1.58
N LEU A 312 -18.87 -14.91 2.10
CA LEU A 312 -17.83 -15.61 1.33
C LEU A 312 -17.94 -17.14 1.40
N CYS A 313 -19.04 -17.68 1.93
CA CYS A 313 -19.29 -19.11 1.96
C CYS A 313 -19.36 -19.67 0.53
N GLY A 314 -18.64 -20.76 0.25
CA GLY A 314 -18.59 -21.39 -1.09
C GLY A 314 -17.75 -20.65 -2.14
N LYS A 315 -17.23 -19.47 -1.82
CA LYS A 315 -16.45 -18.61 -2.73
C LYS A 315 -14.94 -18.72 -2.47
N PRO A 316 -14.07 -18.65 -3.49
CA PRO A 316 -12.63 -18.62 -3.28
C PRO A 316 -12.17 -17.42 -2.46
N LYS A 317 -11.42 -17.69 -1.40
CA LYS A 317 -10.81 -16.70 -0.49
C LYS A 317 -9.30 -16.88 -0.52
N LEU A 318 -8.57 -15.91 -1.04
CA LEU A 318 -7.12 -16.01 -1.24
C LEU A 318 -6.41 -14.98 -0.36
N PHE A 319 -5.49 -15.43 0.48
CA PHE A 319 -4.73 -14.60 1.41
C PHE A 319 -3.24 -14.66 1.06
N PHE A 320 -2.64 -13.50 0.78
CA PHE A 320 -1.22 -13.36 0.49
C PHE A 320 -0.59 -12.44 1.54
N ILE A 321 0.21 -13.01 2.44
CA ILE A 321 0.70 -12.31 3.63
C ILE A 321 2.22 -12.28 3.60
N GLN A 322 2.81 -11.10 3.53
CA GLN A 322 4.23 -10.86 3.75
C GLN A 322 4.44 -10.35 5.17
N ILE A 323 5.21 -11.08 5.97
CA ILE A 323 5.58 -10.70 7.33
C ILE A 323 7.08 -10.44 7.38
N TYR A 324 7.47 -9.26 7.86
CA TYR A 324 8.86 -8.94 8.18
C TYR A 324 9.10 -9.14 9.67
N ARG A 325 9.87 -10.17 10.01
CA ARG A 325 10.09 -10.63 11.37
C ARG A 325 10.96 -9.65 12.14
N THR A 326 10.41 -9.11 13.23
CA THR A 326 11.16 -8.31 14.19
C THR A 326 11.71 -9.21 15.28
N THR A 327 12.97 -9.00 15.64
CA THR A 327 13.66 -9.75 16.71
C THR A 327 13.22 -9.35 18.13
N GLU A 328 12.27 -8.43 18.24
CA GLU A 328 11.63 -8.09 19.51
C GLU A 328 10.81 -9.28 20.00
N VAL A 329 11.47 -10.14 20.78
CA VAL A 329 10.80 -11.13 21.61
C VAL A 329 9.86 -10.36 22.54
N PRO A 330 8.54 -10.60 22.53
CA PRO A 330 7.71 -10.15 23.63
C PRO A 330 8.26 -10.87 24.86
N ASN A 331 8.95 -10.17 25.76
CA ASN A 331 9.13 -10.73 27.09
C ASN A 331 7.71 -11.04 27.58
N PRO A 332 7.38 -12.30 27.94
CA PRO A 332 6.15 -12.51 28.67
C PRO A 332 6.21 -11.59 29.90
N PRO A 333 5.14 -10.85 30.24
CA PRO A 333 5.09 -10.29 31.58
C PRO A 333 5.28 -11.48 32.51
N SER A 334 6.32 -11.44 33.33
CA SER A 334 6.44 -12.28 34.51
C SER A 334 5.28 -11.89 35.42
N MET A 335 4.12 -12.46 35.15
CA MET A 335 3.06 -12.58 36.13
C MET A 335 3.39 -13.88 36.84
N ASP A 336 3.87 -13.71 38.07
CA ASP A 336 3.85 -14.76 39.07
C ASP A 336 2.49 -15.47 39.02
N ASP A 337 2.57 -16.78 39.22
CA ASP A 337 1.44 -17.69 39.37
C ASP A 337 0.31 -17.08 40.20
N GLU A 338 -0.90 -17.37 39.74
CA GLU A 338 -2.14 -17.60 40.51
C GLU A 338 -3.31 -16.87 39.88
N TYR A 339 -4.02 -17.53 38.94
CA TYR A 339 -5.48 -17.47 38.94
C TYR A 339 -6.07 -18.68 38.20
N LEU A 340 -6.84 -19.44 38.97
CA LEU A 340 -7.56 -20.68 38.70
C LEU A 340 -8.10 -20.86 37.27
N GLU A 341 -7.97 -22.10 36.77
CA GLU A 341 -8.94 -22.69 35.85
C GLU A 341 -10.35 -22.54 36.44
N THR A 342 -11.14 -21.66 35.83
CA THR A 342 -12.59 -21.68 36.00
C THR A 342 -13.19 -22.04 34.66
N ASP A 343 -13.83 -23.21 34.62
CA ASP A 343 -14.69 -23.66 33.52
C ASP A 343 -15.74 -22.58 33.25
N VAL A 344 -15.53 -21.77 32.21
CA VAL A 344 -16.56 -20.88 31.69
C VAL A 344 -17.42 -21.71 30.73
N PRO A 345 -18.76 -21.79 30.93
CA PRO A 345 -19.60 -22.67 30.14
C PRO A 345 -19.56 -22.25 28.67
N GLY A 346 -19.40 -23.23 27.79
CA GLY A 346 -19.47 -23.05 26.35
C GLY A 346 -20.70 -22.21 25.98
N ARG A 347 -20.45 -21.05 25.35
CA ARG A 347 -21.52 -20.30 24.69
C ARG A 347 -22.11 -21.19 23.62
N HIS A 348 -23.25 -21.78 23.94
CA HIS A 348 -24.20 -22.31 22.97
C HIS A 348 -24.53 -21.19 21.98
N CYS A 349 -23.86 -21.19 20.83
CA CYS A 349 -24.36 -20.51 19.65
C CYS A 349 -25.61 -21.27 19.20
N SER A 350 -26.77 -20.63 19.39
CA SER A 350 -28.06 -21.10 18.92
C SER A 350 -27.98 -21.50 17.45
N ARG A 351 -28.08 -22.81 17.23
CA ARG A 351 -28.15 -23.48 15.94
C ARG A 351 -29.37 -22.98 15.17
N ARG A 352 -29.24 -21.88 14.43
CA ARG A 352 -30.17 -21.60 13.31
C ARG A 352 -29.69 -22.43 12.13
N LEU A 353 -30.37 -23.56 11.96
CA LEU A 353 -30.21 -24.47 10.83
C LEU A 353 -30.47 -23.72 9.52
N CYS A 354 -29.43 -23.57 8.69
CA CYS A 354 -29.62 -23.54 7.25
C CYS A 354 -29.67 -25.00 6.79
N ALA A 355 -30.85 -25.61 6.86
CA ALA A 355 -31.11 -26.87 6.21
C ALA A 355 -31.21 -26.61 4.70
N ASN A 356 -30.18 -27.06 3.95
CA ASN A 356 -30.22 -27.67 2.62
C ASN A 356 -28.90 -27.39 1.86
N ALA A 357 -28.36 -28.45 1.25
CA ALA A 357 -27.10 -28.60 0.51
C ALA A 357 -25.86 -28.99 1.36
N ARG A 358 -25.21 -30.08 0.91
CA ARG A 358 -23.93 -30.67 1.36
C ARG A 358 -23.10 -29.70 2.19
N THR A 359 -23.03 -29.91 3.51
CA THR A 359 -22.35 -29.01 4.46
C THR A 359 -20.89 -28.82 4.07
N ILE A 360 -20.61 -27.65 3.50
CA ILE A 360 -19.25 -27.20 3.19
C ILE A 360 -18.49 -27.05 4.52
N PRO A 361 -17.29 -27.64 4.70
CA PRO A 361 -16.53 -27.49 5.93
C PRO A 361 -16.25 -26.03 6.28
N ALA A 362 -16.14 -25.73 7.58
CA ALA A 362 -15.92 -24.39 8.11
C ALA A 362 -14.60 -23.72 7.66
N SER A 363 -13.68 -24.44 7.05
CA SER A 363 -12.41 -23.89 6.53
C SER A 363 -12.27 -24.04 5.01
N ALA A 364 -13.33 -24.32 4.27
CA ALA A 364 -13.26 -24.62 2.84
C ALA A 364 -13.12 -23.38 1.93
N ASP A 365 -12.60 -23.63 0.72
CA ASP A 365 -12.42 -22.65 -0.35
C ASP A 365 -11.45 -21.51 0.00
N VAL A 366 -10.42 -21.81 0.80
CA VAL A 366 -9.40 -20.85 1.21
C VAL A 366 -8.03 -21.24 0.65
N LEU A 367 -7.20 -20.26 0.33
CA LEU A 367 -5.77 -20.41 0.11
C LEU A 367 -5.03 -19.38 0.98
N TRP A 368 -4.07 -19.84 1.76
CA TRP A 368 -3.16 -19.03 2.57
C TRP A 368 -1.75 -19.19 2.03
N SER A 369 -1.17 -18.08 1.58
CA SER A 369 0.22 -17.97 1.20
C SER A 369 0.87 -16.96 2.14
N VAL A 370 1.69 -17.45 3.07
CA VAL A 370 2.33 -16.64 4.10
C VAL A 370 3.84 -16.72 3.91
N CYS A 371 4.46 -15.58 3.61
CA CYS A 371 5.90 -15.47 3.46
C CYS A 371 6.49 -14.66 4.61
N ARG A 372 7.59 -15.17 5.20
CA ARG A 372 8.31 -14.52 6.29
C ARG A 372 9.74 -14.20 5.88
N ALA A 373 10.20 -12.99 6.18
CA ALA A 373 11.58 -12.57 5.94
C ALA A 373 12.05 -11.68 7.09
N GLU A 374 13.36 -11.48 7.26
CA GLU A 374 13.90 -10.65 8.34
C GLU A 374 13.57 -9.16 8.15
N ALA A 375 13.22 -8.45 9.23
CA ALA A 375 12.91 -7.02 9.17
C ALA A 375 14.10 -6.13 8.78
N LYS A 376 15.34 -6.60 8.99
CA LYS A 376 16.57 -5.92 8.53
C LYS A 376 16.54 -5.60 7.03
N LEU A 377 15.81 -6.40 6.24
CA LEU A 377 15.65 -6.19 4.80
C LEU A 377 14.96 -4.87 4.47
N LEU A 378 14.20 -4.31 5.40
CA LEU A 378 13.47 -3.05 5.25
C LEU A 378 14.34 -1.81 5.51
N GLU A 379 15.55 -1.97 6.06
CA GLU A 379 16.43 -0.85 6.41
C GLU A 379 17.06 -0.17 5.18
N GLY A 380 17.10 -0.88 4.05
CA GLY A 380 17.55 -0.33 2.78
C GLY A 380 16.51 0.61 2.13
N SER A 381 16.97 1.66 1.44
CA SER A 381 16.09 2.53 0.65
C SER A 381 15.48 1.74 -0.51
N GLY A 382 14.15 1.70 -0.59
CA GLY A 382 13.44 1.11 -1.73
C GLY A 382 13.41 -0.42 -1.73
N HIS A 383 13.25 -1.03 -0.55
CA HIS A 383 13.02 -2.47 -0.41
C HIS A 383 11.92 -2.96 -1.37
N GLN A 384 12.13 -4.13 -1.95
CA GLN A 384 11.15 -4.82 -2.78
C GLN A 384 11.11 -6.29 -2.40
N SER A 385 9.96 -6.76 -1.93
CA SER A 385 9.78 -8.15 -1.52
C SER A 385 10.01 -9.10 -2.70
N VAL A 386 10.88 -10.09 -2.50
CA VAL A 386 11.10 -11.17 -3.47
C VAL A 386 9.81 -11.96 -3.69
N TYR A 387 9.09 -12.26 -2.61
CA TYR A 387 7.83 -12.98 -2.65
C TYR A 387 6.75 -12.20 -3.39
N LEU A 388 6.54 -10.91 -3.08
CA LEU A 388 5.51 -10.11 -3.76
C LEU A 388 5.87 -9.83 -5.22
N ARG A 389 7.16 -9.68 -5.54
CA ARG A 389 7.62 -9.57 -6.93
C ARG A 389 7.37 -10.87 -7.70
N ALA A 390 7.62 -12.03 -7.07
CA ALA A 390 7.31 -13.33 -7.65
C ALA A 390 5.80 -13.51 -7.86
N LEU A 391 4.94 -13.11 -6.91
CA LEU A 391 3.49 -13.10 -7.10
C LEU A 391 3.11 -12.22 -8.30
N ASN A 392 3.61 -10.98 -8.37
CA ASN A 392 3.30 -10.06 -9.45
C ASN A 392 3.62 -10.65 -10.83
N SER A 393 4.85 -11.13 -11.03
CA SER A 393 5.27 -11.64 -12.34
C SER A 393 4.53 -12.93 -12.73
N THR A 394 4.38 -13.86 -11.79
CA THR A 394 3.75 -15.17 -12.06
C THR A 394 2.24 -15.05 -12.23
N PHE A 395 1.58 -14.10 -11.56
CA PHE A 395 0.12 -13.92 -11.70
C PHE A 395 -0.22 -13.33 -13.06
N LEU A 396 0.53 -12.32 -13.51
CA LEU A 396 0.33 -11.73 -14.84
C LEU A 396 0.61 -12.75 -15.94
N MET A 397 1.69 -13.52 -15.82
CA MET A 397 2.02 -14.61 -16.74
C MET A 397 0.96 -15.72 -16.72
N GLY A 398 0.55 -16.13 -15.53
CA GLY A 398 -0.43 -17.20 -15.32
C GLY A 398 -1.80 -16.84 -15.86
N CYS A 399 -2.22 -15.58 -15.71
CA CYS A 399 -3.46 -15.06 -16.31
C CYS A 399 -3.38 -15.11 -17.85
N GLN A 400 -2.29 -14.62 -18.46
CA GLN A 400 -2.08 -14.69 -19.91
C GLN A 400 -2.10 -16.13 -20.44
N ARG A 401 -1.49 -17.06 -19.71
CA ARG A 401 -1.39 -18.48 -20.10
C ARG A 401 -2.56 -19.33 -19.65
N LYS A 402 -3.55 -18.75 -18.94
CA LYS A 402 -4.68 -19.45 -18.33
C LYS A 402 -4.25 -20.64 -17.46
N MET A 403 -3.25 -20.42 -16.61
CA MET A 403 -2.74 -21.42 -15.67
C MET A 403 -3.67 -21.58 -14.45
N LEU A 404 -3.70 -22.78 -13.87
CA LEU A 404 -4.37 -22.99 -12.59
C LEU A 404 -3.64 -22.22 -11.49
N LEU A 405 -4.39 -21.67 -10.53
CA LEU A 405 -3.81 -20.91 -9.42
C LEU A 405 -2.75 -21.71 -8.66
N LEU A 406 -2.97 -23.02 -8.45
CA LEU A 406 -2.00 -23.85 -7.73
C LEU A 406 -0.68 -23.98 -8.52
N ASP A 407 -0.73 -24.11 -9.84
CA ASP A 407 0.47 -24.14 -10.69
C ASP A 407 1.22 -22.80 -10.66
N ILE A 408 0.47 -21.68 -10.64
CA ILE A 408 1.04 -20.34 -10.46
C ILE A 408 1.76 -20.26 -9.10
N MET A 409 1.15 -20.79 -8.02
CA MET A 409 1.77 -20.78 -6.70
C MET A 409 3.01 -21.69 -6.61
N GLU A 410 3.08 -22.79 -7.36
CA GLU A 410 4.30 -23.59 -7.49
C GLU A 410 5.42 -22.81 -8.20
N GLU A 411 5.09 -21.97 -9.19
CA GLU A 411 6.06 -21.04 -9.80
C GLU A 411 6.58 -20.02 -8.79
N VAL A 412 5.69 -19.46 -7.96
CA VAL A 412 6.07 -18.52 -6.88
C VAL A 412 7.03 -19.19 -5.90
N LYS A 413 6.72 -20.41 -5.45
CA LYS A 413 7.61 -21.20 -4.57
C LYS A 413 8.97 -21.41 -5.20
N ARG A 414 9.03 -21.77 -6.48
CA ARG A 414 10.31 -21.97 -7.19
C ARG A 414 11.14 -20.71 -7.26
N ASN A 415 10.53 -19.57 -7.56
CA ASN A 415 11.22 -18.27 -7.62
C ASN A 415 11.81 -17.89 -6.26
N VAL A 416 11.06 -18.09 -5.18
CA VAL A 416 11.54 -17.86 -3.80
C VAL A 416 12.66 -18.83 -3.43
N PHE A 417 12.52 -20.11 -3.79
CA PHE A 417 13.55 -21.13 -3.53
C PHE A 417 14.87 -20.83 -4.24
N ILE A 418 14.83 -20.46 -5.53
CA ILE A 418 16.02 -20.08 -6.29
C ILE A 418 16.69 -18.85 -5.67
N TYR A 419 15.90 -17.86 -5.24
CA TYR A 419 16.44 -16.68 -4.57
C TYR A 419 17.16 -17.05 -3.26
N ASN A 420 16.53 -17.89 -2.43
CA ASN A 420 17.11 -18.30 -1.15
C ASN A 420 18.44 -19.06 -1.34
N GLN A 421 18.54 -19.94 -2.36
CA GLN A 421 19.80 -20.61 -2.68
C GLN A 421 20.94 -19.63 -2.99
N GLN A 422 20.61 -18.49 -3.60
CA GLN A 422 21.58 -17.46 -3.97
C GLN A 422 21.86 -16.48 -2.82
N ASN A 423 20.97 -16.38 -1.82
CA ASN A 423 20.98 -15.37 -0.77
C ASN A 423 20.67 -15.98 0.62
N PRO A 424 21.53 -16.87 1.14
CA PRO A 424 21.25 -17.62 2.38
C PRO A 424 21.14 -16.72 3.63
N GLU A 425 21.68 -15.50 3.60
CA GLU A 425 21.58 -14.58 4.75
C GLU A 425 20.28 -13.76 4.80
N ASN A 426 19.49 -13.81 3.73
CA ASN A 426 18.31 -12.96 3.48
C ASN A 426 17.11 -13.79 3.02
N GLU A 427 16.90 -14.96 3.64
CA GLU A 427 15.93 -15.94 3.19
C GLU A 427 14.46 -15.52 3.40
N TYR A 428 13.64 -15.94 2.44
CA TYR A 428 12.19 -15.83 2.46
C TYR A 428 11.57 -17.21 2.72
N HIS A 429 10.88 -17.35 3.84
CA HIS A 429 10.22 -18.59 4.25
C HIS A 429 8.76 -18.57 3.80
N LEU A 430 8.46 -19.21 2.68
CA LEU A 430 7.11 -19.28 2.11
C LEU A 430 6.37 -20.55 2.57
N GLN A 431 5.22 -20.36 3.21
CA GLN A 431 4.27 -21.40 3.55
C GLN A 431 3.00 -21.25 2.69
N LEU A 432 2.57 -22.36 2.08
CA LEU A 432 1.34 -22.43 1.31
C LEU A 432 0.42 -23.50 1.90
N TYR A 433 -0.82 -23.13 2.17
CA TYR A 433 -1.87 -24.03 2.62
C TYR A 433 -3.16 -23.71 1.87
N HIS A 434 -3.93 -24.72 1.46
CA HIS A 434 -5.23 -24.47 0.82
C HIS A 434 -6.26 -25.57 1.10
N THR A 435 -7.52 -25.18 0.98
CA THR A 435 -8.73 -26.02 1.06
C THR A 435 -9.64 -25.77 -0.15
N LEU A 436 -9.07 -25.24 -1.24
CA LEU A 436 -9.78 -25.08 -2.52
C LEU A 436 -10.28 -26.44 -3.01
N ARG A 437 -11.58 -26.54 -3.31
CA ARG A 437 -12.23 -27.79 -3.72
C ARG A 437 -12.42 -27.92 -5.23
N LYS A 438 -12.24 -26.82 -5.95
CA LYS A 438 -12.49 -26.68 -7.39
C LYS A 438 -11.29 -26.02 -8.08
N LYS A 439 -11.19 -26.23 -9.40
CA LYS A 439 -10.17 -25.56 -10.23
C LYS A 439 -10.42 -24.05 -10.24
N LEU A 440 -9.36 -23.28 -10.04
CA LEU A 440 -9.38 -21.82 -10.00
C LEU A 440 -8.34 -21.25 -10.96
N TYR A 441 -8.76 -20.31 -11.80
CA TYR A 441 -7.92 -19.52 -12.70
C TYR A 441 -7.96 -18.06 -12.24
N LEU A 442 -6.89 -17.30 -12.48
CA LEU A 442 -6.78 -15.87 -12.12
C LEU A 442 -7.30 -14.95 -13.23
#